data_AF-A0A5C3DXA6-F1
#
_entry.id   AF-A0A5C3DXA6-F1
#
_cell.length_a   1.000
_cell.length_b   1.000
_cell.length_c   1.000
_cell.angle_alpha   90.00
_cell.angle_beta   90.00
_cell.angle_gamma   90.00
#
_symmetry.space_group_name_H-M   'P 1'
#
loop_
_entity.id
_entity.type
_entity.pdbx_description
1 polymer ?
#
loop_
_entity_poly.entity_id
_entity_poly.type
_entity_poly.pdbx_seq_one_letter_code
_entity_poly.pdbx_strand_id
1 'polypeptide(L)'
;MAEHDLSALDGLLDELDIEEKGSEDPRAAKLIALFEKAKATYTAKIDSPSWYIASSSASSNTTPFGISSFRIPSPADLLKHRKADRTGSTYQEWTANYLYTQGHFEKCLSYVSSFAVSMGIVFPFDGEVQLEEYDSSQLALRRSKQERELSKNWGIIKDVIDAGIRSLLTLRRTTPTFTSIETWIPDSASSYKWSLVKLDTLASGFLSFCMREVRVGAGDSRSGFSGMVVPSPESPDTFEVDMEKVKLQNWTVTHGLALTAGDLALEMGLYRTAIEAHSLFLACRGQMWRVLLALANEMSCYAQSLSSQGRTSEASLKALEVVAKASVVSALQAVPRPRRLELARLIMVEHRVIPEVWIDNALKPGFEEESEFRDEDDLLFNGLLQPLLDSKQQGWSVLPEEIGIALVKVVFAKKSGLFAIFSKFPTYMTEYKQRLEDAGSNKGSHEWGGELDAADEDDGEGGPRSVRTL
;
A
#
# COMPACT_ATOMS: atom_id res chain seq x y z
N MET A 1 18.46 -44.20 -23.42
CA MET A 1 18.31 -42.83 -23.96
C MET A 1 16.83 -42.55 -24.02
N ALA A 2 16.32 -41.71 -23.14
CA ALA A 2 14.92 -41.28 -23.19
C ALA A 2 14.89 -40.01 -24.04
N GLU A 3 14.24 -40.07 -25.19
CA GLU A 3 13.90 -38.87 -25.97
C GLU A 3 12.92 -38.05 -25.12
N HIS A 4 13.37 -36.86 -24.70
CA HIS A 4 12.55 -35.93 -23.95
C HIS A 4 11.82 -35.01 -24.94
N ASP A 5 10.49 -35.11 -24.94
CA ASP A 5 9.58 -34.30 -25.75
C ASP A 5 9.65 -32.82 -25.31
N LEU A 6 10.14 -31.98 -26.23
CA LEU A 6 10.35 -30.53 -26.04
C LEU A 6 9.19 -29.68 -26.61
N SER A 7 8.10 -30.31 -27.05
CA SER A 7 6.96 -29.64 -27.69
C SER A 7 6.27 -28.55 -26.86
N ALA A 8 6.38 -28.60 -25.52
CA ALA A 8 5.80 -27.59 -24.64
C ALA A 8 6.52 -26.23 -24.67
N LEU A 9 7.74 -26.16 -25.21
CA LEU A 9 8.53 -24.94 -25.33
C LEU A 9 8.49 -24.30 -26.72
N ASP A 10 8.15 -25.07 -27.76
CA ASP A 10 8.10 -24.60 -29.15
C ASP A 10 7.08 -23.48 -29.37
N GLY A 11 5.97 -23.49 -28.64
CA GLY A 11 4.93 -22.45 -28.76
C GLY A 11 5.30 -21.08 -28.20
N LEU A 12 6.42 -20.96 -27.47
CA LEU A 12 6.93 -19.68 -26.94
C LEU A 12 8.12 -19.14 -27.75
N LEU A 13 8.59 -19.90 -28.74
CA LEU A 13 9.92 -19.82 -29.33
C LEU A 13 9.82 -19.81 -30.87
N ASP A 14 9.41 -18.68 -31.46
CA ASP A 14 9.76 -18.47 -32.87
C ASP A 14 11.29 -18.25 -32.98
N GLU A 15 11.93 -19.18 -33.69
CA GLU A 15 13.22 -19.13 -34.39
C GLU A 15 14.45 -18.63 -33.59
N LEU A 16 15.02 -19.50 -32.77
CA LEU A 16 16.44 -19.42 -32.43
C LEU A 16 17.11 -20.74 -32.82
N ASP A 17 17.79 -20.74 -33.96
CA ASP A 17 18.73 -21.81 -34.32
C ASP A 17 19.92 -21.75 -33.36
N ILE A 18 20.12 -22.84 -32.61
CA ILE A 18 21.25 -23.01 -31.70
C ILE A 18 22.17 -24.06 -32.32
N GLU A 19 23.41 -23.68 -32.63
CA GLU A 19 24.44 -24.64 -33.03
C GLU A 19 24.79 -25.53 -31.84
N GLU A 20 24.38 -26.81 -31.88
CA GLU A 20 24.71 -27.80 -30.86
C GLU A 20 26.22 -28.11 -30.87
N LYS A 21 26.92 -27.74 -29.80
CA LYS A 21 28.27 -28.24 -29.52
C LYS A 21 28.18 -29.46 -28.60
N GLY A 22 28.48 -30.64 -29.17
CA GLY A 22 28.13 -31.97 -28.65
C GLY A 22 28.76 -32.46 -27.33
N SER A 23 29.13 -31.57 -26.40
CA SER A 23 29.57 -31.98 -25.05
C SER A 23 28.88 -31.23 -23.90
N GLU A 24 27.97 -30.29 -24.19
CA GLU A 24 27.20 -29.58 -23.16
C GLU A 24 25.74 -30.04 -23.15
N ASP A 25 25.13 -30.10 -21.96
CA ASP A 25 23.70 -30.39 -21.80
C ASP A 25 22.90 -29.37 -22.64
N PRO A 26 22.15 -29.82 -23.67
CA PRO A 26 21.46 -28.92 -24.61
C PRO A 26 20.51 -27.96 -23.88
N ARG A 27 19.97 -28.36 -22.73
CA ARG A 27 19.07 -27.53 -21.93
C ARG A 27 19.81 -26.41 -21.20
N ALA A 28 21.00 -26.68 -20.70
CA ALA A 28 21.84 -25.69 -20.02
C ALA A 28 22.36 -24.65 -21.03
N ALA A 29 22.85 -25.10 -22.19
CA ALA A 29 23.29 -24.21 -23.27
C ALA A 29 22.14 -23.32 -23.78
N LYS A 30 20.94 -23.90 -23.94
CA LYS A 30 19.73 -23.16 -24.35
C LYS A 30 19.28 -22.14 -23.30
N LEU A 31 19.34 -22.47 -22.01
CA LEU A 31 19.04 -21.53 -20.93
C LEU A 31 20.06 -20.39 -20.84
N ILE A 32 21.35 -20.67 -21.03
CA ILE A 32 22.40 -19.64 -21.05
C ILE A 32 22.24 -18.72 -22.26
N ALA A 33 21.96 -19.26 -23.44
CA ALA A 33 21.68 -18.47 -24.64
C ALA A 33 20.41 -17.61 -24.48
N LEU A 34 19.36 -18.14 -23.84
CA LEU A 34 18.16 -17.37 -23.51
C LEU A 34 18.44 -16.27 -22.50
N PHE A 35 19.26 -16.55 -21.49
CA PHE A 35 19.66 -15.55 -20.50
C PHE A 35 20.52 -14.45 -21.13
N GLU A 36 21.49 -14.78 -21.99
CA GLU A 36 22.30 -13.79 -22.70
C GLU A 36 21.49 -13.02 -23.75
N LYS A 37 20.52 -13.65 -24.43
CA LYS A 37 19.57 -12.93 -25.31
C LYS A 37 18.65 -12.01 -24.52
N ALA A 38 18.10 -12.48 -23.40
CA ALA A 38 17.25 -11.67 -22.53
C ALA A 38 18.05 -10.49 -21.98
N LYS A 39 19.26 -10.74 -21.45
CA LYS A 39 20.22 -9.74 -21.03
C LYS A 39 20.51 -8.76 -22.16
N ALA A 40 20.94 -9.18 -23.35
CA ALA A 40 21.18 -8.30 -24.48
C ALA A 40 19.94 -7.48 -24.89
N THR A 41 18.74 -8.08 -24.87
CA THR A 41 17.47 -7.40 -25.20
C THR A 41 17.04 -6.43 -24.11
N TYR A 42 17.43 -6.66 -22.86
CA TYR A 42 17.08 -5.85 -21.70
C TYR A 42 18.14 -4.76 -21.44
N THR A 43 19.43 -5.05 -21.60
CA THR A 43 20.54 -4.09 -21.45
C THR A 43 20.69 -3.16 -22.65
N ALA A 44 20.44 -3.62 -23.89
CA ALA A 44 20.43 -2.72 -25.05
C ALA A 44 19.28 -1.68 -25.02
N LYS A 45 18.28 -1.85 -24.13
CA LYS A 45 17.20 -0.88 -23.92
C LYS A 45 17.51 0.16 -22.84
N ILE A 46 18.61 0.03 -22.10
CA ILE A 46 18.93 0.88 -20.94
C ILE A 46 19.96 1.98 -21.27
N ASP A 47 20.70 1.85 -22.37
CA ASP A 47 21.90 2.69 -22.59
C ASP A 47 21.68 3.97 -23.42
N SER A 48 20.44 4.33 -23.80
CA SER A 48 20.21 5.62 -24.49
C SER A 48 18.95 6.38 -24.05
N PRO A 49 19.07 7.69 -23.73
CA PRO A 49 17.94 8.60 -23.47
C PRO A 49 16.91 8.68 -24.61
N SER A 50 17.29 8.26 -25.83
CA SER A 50 16.46 8.31 -27.04
C SER A 50 15.22 7.41 -27.01
N TRP A 51 15.20 6.35 -26.20
CA TRP A 51 14.04 5.48 -26.09
C TRP A 51 12.97 6.01 -25.12
N TYR A 52 13.36 6.90 -24.20
CA TYR A 52 12.50 7.42 -23.14
C TYR A 52 11.38 8.30 -23.70
N ILE A 53 11.61 8.91 -24.89
CA ILE A 53 10.69 9.84 -25.52
C ILE A 53 10.66 9.60 -27.02
N ALA A 54 9.81 8.69 -27.48
CA ALA A 54 9.38 8.67 -28.87
C ALA A 54 8.59 9.96 -29.16
N SER A 55 9.31 11.02 -29.55
CA SER A 55 8.74 12.03 -30.42
C SER A 55 8.32 11.34 -31.71
N SER A 56 7.22 11.77 -32.31
CA SER A 56 6.66 11.30 -33.58
C SER A 56 7.55 11.57 -34.80
N SER A 57 8.85 11.73 -34.61
CA SER A 57 9.85 11.87 -35.67
C SER A 57 11.06 11.02 -35.33
N ALA A 58 11.23 9.93 -36.10
CA ALA A 58 12.44 9.16 -36.16
C ALA A 58 13.62 10.08 -36.46
N SER A 59 14.43 10.38 -35.45
CA SER A 59 15.85 10.71 -35.66
C SER A 59 16.62 10.32 -34.42
N SER A 60 17.50 9.35 -34.62
CA SER A 60 18.58 8.98 -33.72
C SER A 60 19.46 10.20 -33.48
N ASN A 61 19.23 10.95 -32.41
CA ASN A 61 20.19 11.90 -31.88
C ASN A 61 20.07 11.93 -30.36
N THR A 62 21.21 11.76 -29.71
CA THR A 62 21.50 11.79 -28.27
C THR A 62 21.33 13.20 -27.68
N THR A 63 20.27 13.91 -28.05
CA THR A 63 19.91 15.16 -27.36
C THR A 63 19.34 14.80 -25.99
N PRO A 64 19.91 15.32 -24.88
CA PRO A 64 19.37 15.11 -23.55
C PRO A 64 17.92 15.60 -23.52
N PHE A 65 17.05 14.86 -22.82
CA PHE A 65 15.66 15.23 -22.67
C PHE A 65 15.54 16.67 -22.15
N GLY A 66 15.05 17.57 -23.00
CA GLY A 66 14.73 18.93 -22.59
C GLY A 66 13.44 18.93 -21.80
N ILE A 67 13.52 18.78 -20.47
CA ILE A 67 12.33 18.83 -19.60
C ILE A 67 11.48 20.07 -19.87
N SER A 68 12.10 21.22 -20.13
CA SER A 68 11.42 22.48 -20.47
C SER A 68 10.60 22.42 -21.76
N SER A 69 11.00 21.58 -22.71
CA SER A 69 10.32 21.37 -23.99
C SER A 69 9.27 20.26 -23.97
N PHE A 70 9.25 19.44 -22.91
CA PHE A 70 8.29 18.34 -22.78
C PHE A 70 6.87 18.86 -22.58
N ARG A 71 6.01 18.53 -23.54
CA ARG A 71 4.57 18.78 -23.49
C ARG A 71 3.85 17.51 -23.09
N ILE A 72 2.94 17.63 -22.13
CA ILE A 72 2.11 16.52 -21.69
C ILE A 72 1.15 16.15 -22.82
N PRO A 73 1.17 14.92 -23.36
CA PRO A 73 0.25 14.50 -24.41
C PRO A 73 -1.20 14.52 -23.92
N SER A 74 -2.13 14.79 -24.84
CA SER A 74 -3.56 14.74 -24.50
C SER A 74 -4.02 13.29 -24.25
N PRO A 75 -5.14 13.06 -23.55
CA PRO A 75 -5.68 11.72 -23.37
C PRO A 75 -5.98 11.00 -24.70
N ALA A 76 -6.39 11.74 -25.73
CA ALA A 76 -6.58 11.21 -27.08
C ALA A 76 -5.26 10.73 -27.72
N ASP A 77 -4.18 11.50 -27.55
CA ASP A 77 -2.86 11.12 -28.05
C ASP A 77 -2.34 9.89 -27.32
N LEU A 78 -2.46 9.84 -25.98
CA LEU A 78 -2.06 8.69 -25.17
C LEU A 78 -2.82 7.42 -25.57
N LEU A 79 -4.13 7.54 -25.84
CA LEU A 79 -4.94 6.43 -26.34
C LEU A 79 -4.49 5.99 -27.74
N LYS A 80 -4.20 6.93 -28.64
CA LYS A 80 -3.71 6.66 -30.00
C LYS A 80 -2.36 5.94 -29.95
N HIS A 81 -1.42 6.43 -29.14
CA HIS A 81 -0.10 5.82 -28.94
C HIS A 81 -0.24 4.38 -28.43
N ARG A 82 -1.05 4.16 -27.39
CA ARG A 82 -1.28 2.82 -26.83
C ARG A 82 -1.93 1.85 -27.82
N LYS A 83 -2.82 2.32 -28.70
CA LYS A 83 -3.41 1.49 -29.76
C LYS A 83 -2.42 1.15 -30.87
N ALA A 84 -1.47 2.04 -31.13
CA ALA A 84 -0.43 1.85 -32.15
C ALA A 84 0.75 1.01 -31.64
N ASP A 85 1.01 1.02 -30.33
CA ASP A 85 2.13 0.32 -29.70
C ASP A 85 1.82 -1.17 -29.49
N ARG A 86 2.63 -2.04 -30.11
CA ARG A 86 2.58 -3.49 -29.90
C ARG A 86 2.90 -3.90 -28.47
N THR A 87 3.64 -3.07 -27.73
CA THR A 87 4.02 -3.29 -26.32
C THR A 87 3.05 -2.66 -25.32
N GLY A 88 1.94 -2.09 -25.80
CA GLY A 88 0.84 -1.61 -24.96
C GLY A 88 1.13 -0.30 -24.24
N SER A 89 1.15 -0.34 -22.90
CA SER A 89 1.34 0.87 -22.05
C SER A 89 2.77 1.00 -21.51
N THR A 90 3.70 0.14 -21.94
CA THR A 90 5.07 0.07 -21.42
C THR A 90 5.75 1.44 -21.54
N TYR A 91 5.75 2.05 -22.73
CA TYR A 91 6.34 3.37 -22.92
C TYR A 91 5.74 4.46 -22.00
N GLN A 92 4.45 4.33 -21.66
CA GLN A 92 3.76 5.27 -20.79
C GLN A 92 4.21 5.11 -19.32
N GLU A 93 4.45 3.89 -18.88
CA GLU A 93 5.07 3.56 -17.59
C GLU A 93 6.49 4.11 -17.48
N TRP A 94 7.33 3.88 -18.50
CA TRP A 94 8.69 4.40 -18.52
C TRP A 94 8.72 5.92 -18.45
N THR A 95 7.82 6.60 -19.16
CA THR A 95 7.70 8.07 -19.10
C THR A 95 7.35 8.54 -17.68
N ALA A 96 6.34 7.93 -17.06
CA ALA A 96 5.92 8.29 -15.69
C ALA A 96 7.05 8.05 -14.67
N ASN A 97 7.67 6.88 -14.72
CA ASN A 97 8.77 6.51 -13.83
C ASN A 97 10.01 7.39 -14.01
N TYR A 98 10.34 7.75 -15.26
CA TYR A 98 11.43 8.67 -15.53
C TYR A 98 11.17 10.05 -14.92
N LEU A 99 9.98 10.64 -15.16
CA LEU A 99 9.61 11.93 -14.59
C LEU A 99 9.66 11.92 -13.06
N TYR A 100 9.16 10.85 -12.44
CA TYR A 100 9.21 10.68 -10.99
C TYR A 100 10.66 10.57 -10.46
N THR A 101 11.48 9.70 -11.07
CA THR A 101 12.85 9.42 -10.62
C THR A 101 13.76 10.63 -10.79
N GLN A 102 13.52 11.47 -11.80
CA GLN A 102 14.24 12.73 -12.01
C GLN A 102 13.72 13.89 -11.13
N GLY A 103 12.73 13.64 -10.26
CA GLY A 103 12.18 14.65 -9.35
C GLY A 103 11.25 15.66 -10.04
N HIS A 104 10.76 15.37 -11.25
CA HIS A 104 9.82 16.23 -11.97
C HIS A 104 8.36 15.91 -11.56
N PHE A 105 8.07 16.04 -10.27
CA PHE A 105 6.81 15.57 -9.67
C PHE A 105 5.56 16.22 -10.27
N GLU A 106 5.59 17.52 -10.56
CA GLU A 106 4.46 18.22 -11.20
C GLU A 106 4.16 17.63 -12.59
N LYS A 107 5.19 17.49 -13.42
CA LYS A 107 5.04 16.94 -14.78
C LYS A 107 4.67 15.46 -14.76
N CYS A 108 5.21 14.69 -13.81
CA CYS A 108 4.81 13.31 -13.60
C CYS A 108 3.31 13.24 -13.28
N LEU A 109 2.85 14.02 -12.31
CA LEU A 109 1.45 14.03 -11.90
C LEU A 109 0.53 14.45 -13.06
N SER A 110 0.83 15.55 -13.77
CA SER A 110 0.07 15.99 -14.95
C SER A 110 0.04 14.96 -16.07
N TYR A 111 1.14 14.22 -16.27
CA TYR A 111 1.21 13.14 -17.24
C TYR A 111 0.32 11.97 -16.83
N VAL A 112 0.40 11.55 -15.56
CA VAL A 112 -0.35 10.41 -15.03
C VAL A 112 -1.85 10.72 -14.97
N SER A 113 -2.27 11.94 -14.64
CA SER A 113 -3.67 12.36 -14.72
C SER A 113 -4.21 12.33 -16.15
N SER A 114 -3.43 12.82 -17.14
CA SER A 114 -3.79 12.69 -18.56
C SER A 114 -3.92 11.21 -18.99
N PHE A 115 -2.98 10.38 -18.56
CA PHE A 115 -3.03 8.94 -18.78
C PHE A 115 -4.26 8.29 -18.14
N ALA A 116 -4.58 8.62 -16.89
CA ALA A 116 -5.73 8.11 -16.15
C ALA A 116 -7.04 8.45 -16.88
N VAL A 117 -7.19 9.69 -17.34
CA VAL A 117 -8.33 10.12 -18.16
C VAL A 117 -8.40 9.32 -19.46
N SER A 118 -7.26 9.04 -20.13
CA SER A 118 -7.22 8.22 -21.35
C SER A 118 -7.65 6.76 -21.12
N MET A 119 -7.58 6.31 -19.86
CA MET A 119 -7.98 4.98 -19.42
C MET A 119 -9.45 4.92 -19.00
N GLY A 120 -10.15 6.05 -18.97
CA GLY A 120 -11.52 6.15 -18.48
C GLY A 120 -11.62 6.20 -16.95
N ILE A 121 -10.53 6.51 -16.24
CA ILE A 121 -10.59 6.78 -14.80
C ILE A 121 -11.31 8.12 -14.61
N VAL A 122 -12.35 8.09 -13.79
CA VAL A 122 -13.23 9.24 -13.56
C VAL A 122 -12.66 10.08 -12.42
N PHE A 123 -12.58 11.39 -12.65
CA PHE A 123 -12.25 12.38 -11.63
C PHE A 123 -13.41 13.39 -11.53
N PRO A 124 -13.69 13.91 -10.32
CA PRO A 124 -14.75 14.90 -10.11
C PRO A 124 -14.28 16.30 -10.52
N PHE A 125 -14.03 16.52 -11.82
CA PHE A 125 -13.53 17.82 -12.33
C PHE A 125 -14.57 18.94 -12.26
N ASP A 126 -15.87 18.60 -12.34
CA ASP A 126 -16.97 19.57 -12.50
C ASP A 126 -17.70 19.93 -11.18
N GLY A 127 -17.05 19.78 -10.02
CA GLY A 127 -17.67 20.06 -8.72
C GLY A 127 -16.73 20.47 -7.60
N GLU A 128 -17.30 20.98 -6.50
CA GLU A 128 -16.56 21.07 -5.24
C GLU A 128 -16.29 19.67 -4.72
N VAL A 129 -15.01 19.35 -4.54
CA VAL A 129 -14.59 18.06 -4.00
C VAL A 129 -14.78 18.10 -2.50
N GLN A 130 -15.84 17.45 -2.02
CA GLN A 130 -15.91 17.03 -0.63
C GLN A 130 -15.14 15.71 -0.53
N LEU A 131 -14.07 15.73 0.25
CA LEU A 131 -13.30 14.53 0.56
C LEU A 131 -14.13 13.69 1.51
N GLU A 132 -14.72 12.64 0.96
CA GLU A 132 -15.52 11.68 1.72
C GLU A 132 -14.78 10.35 1.81
N GLU A 133 -15.04 9.62 2.90
CA GLU A 133 -14.56 8.26 3.05
C GLU A 133 -15.06 7.41 1.88
N TYR A 134 -14.16 6.61 1.31
CA TYR A 134 -14.52 5.75 0.20
C TYR A 134 -15.26 4.52 0.73
N ASP A 135 -16.60 4.58 0.77
CA ASP A 135 -17.40 3.41 1.10
C ASP A 135 -17.43 2.45 -0.09
N SER A 136 -16.54 1.47 -0.02
CA SER A 136 -16.40 0.48 -1.06
C SER A 136 -17.49 -0.62 -0.92
N SER A 137 -18.15 -0.77 0.23
CA SER A 137 -19.01 -1.93 0.58
C SER A 137 -20.16 -2.21 -0.39
N GLN A 138 -20.67 -1.18 -1.09
CA GLN A 138 -21.85 -1.27 -1.96
C GLN A 138 -21.53 -1.51 -3.45
N LEU A 139 -20.25 -1.54 -3.84
CA LEU A 139 -19.88 -1.60 -5.26
C LEU A 139 -19.67 -3.03 -5.74
N ALA A 140 -20.53 -3.49 -6.66
CA ALA A 140 -20.28 -4.72 -7.40
C ALA A 140 -19.07 -4.54 -8.34
N LEU A 141 -17.93 -5.09 -7.95
CA LEU A 141 -16.66 -4.94 -8.65
C LEU A 141 -16.59 -5.84 -9.89
N ARG A 142 -17.18 -5.39 -11.00
CA ARG A 142 -17.03 -6.04 -12.31
C ARG A 142 -16.17 -5.17 -13.23
N ARG A 143 -15.15 -5.80 -13.84
CA ARG A 143 -14.41 -5.17 -14.95
C ARG A 143 -15.32 -5.05 -16.17
N SER A 144 -15.39 -3.85 -16.73
CA SER A 144 -16.06 -3.52 -17.98
C SER A 144 -15.42 -4.26 -19.16
N LYS A 145 -16.10 -4.30 -20.31
CA LYS A 145 -15.55 -4.93 -21.53
C LYS A 145 -14.21 -4.31 -21.92
N GLN A 146 -14.11 -2.97 -21.86
CA GLN A 146 -12.89 -2.23 -22.16
C GLN A 146 -11.75 -2.60 -21.20
N GLU A 147 -12.04 -2.72 -19.90
CA GLU A 147 -11.03 -3.11 -18.91
C GLU A 147 -10.56 -4.56 -19.09
N ARG A 148 -11.44 -5.46 -19.54
CA ARG A 148 -11.06 -6.85 -19.88
C ARG A 148 -10.17 -6.91 -21.10
N GLU A 149 -10.43 -6.08 -22.11
CA GLU A 149 -9.56 -5.96 -23.29
C GLU A 149 -8.17 -5.42 -22.91
N LEU A 150 -8.09 -4.57 -21.87
CA LEU A 150 -6.85 -4.01 -21.32
C LEU A 150 -6.17 -4.91 -20.26
N SER A 151 -6.76 -6.05 -19.92
CA SER A 151 -6.33 -6.91 -18.81
C SER A 151 -4.87 -7.36 -18.89
N LYS A 152 -4.33 -7.54 -20.11
CA LYS A 152 -2.92 -7.90 -20.33
C LYS A 152 -1.91 -6.84 -19.87
N ASN A 153 -2.32 -5.57 -19.82
CA ASN A 153 -1.47 -4.43 -19.43
C ASN A 153 -1.91 -3.82 -18.09
N TRP A 154 -2.79 -4.50 -17.36
CA TRP A 154 -3.42 -3.92 -16.17
C TRP A 154 -2.46 -3.71 -15.01
N GLY A 155 -1.40 -4.52 -14.89
CA GLY A 155 -0.30 -4.27 -13.94
C GLY A 155 0.41 -2.95 -14.24
N ILE A 156 0.84 -2.77 -15.48
CA ILE A 156 1.50 -1.54 -15.96
C ILE A 156 0.64 -0.29 -15.69
N ILE A 157 -0.67 -0.38 -15.89
CA ILE A 157 -1.60 0.71 -15.60
C ILE A 157 -1.56 1.07 -14.11
N LYS A 158 -1.53 0.09 -13.21
CA LYS A 158 -1.42 0.33 -11.77
C LYS A 158 -0.09 0.99 -11.42
N ASP A 159 1.01 0.57 -12.04
CA ASP A 159 2.34 1.13 -11.80
C ASP A 159 2.46 2.60 -12.26
N VAL A 160 1.83 2.95 -13.39
CA VAL A 160 1.74 4.35 -13.86
C VAL A 160 0.96 5.20 -12.85
N ILE A 161 -0.19 4.70 -12.38
CA ILE A 161 -1.03 5.41 -11.41
C ILE A 161 -0.31 5.57 -10.07
N ASP A 162 0.38 4.52 -9.61
CA ASP A 162 1.20 4.52 -8.41
C ASP A 162 2.30 5.61 -8.46
N ALA A 163 2.99 5.77 -9.59
CA ALA A 163 3.95 6.86 -9.80
C ALA A 163 3.31 8.26 -9.70
N GLY A 164 2.09 8.41 -10.21
CA GLY A 164 1.31 9.65 -10.07
C GLY A 164 0.96 9.96 -8.62
N ILE A 165 0.47 8.97 -7.87
CA ILE A 165 0.12 9.16 -6.46
C ILE A 165 1.36 9.48 -5.63
N ARG A 166 2.48 8.81 -5.86
CA ARG A 166 3.74 9.15 -5.19
C ARG A 166 4.19 10.58 -5.51
N SER A 167 4.00 11.04 -6.74
CA SER A 167 4.28 12.44 -7.11
C SER A 167 3.35 13.41 -6.39
N LEU A 168 2.06 13.11 -6.32
CA LEU A 168 1.05 13.88 -5.57
C LEU A 168 1.41 13.98 -4.08
N LEU A 169 1.71 12.86 -3.45
CA LEU A 169 2.17 12.79 -2.05
C LEU A 169 3.44 13.64 -1.85
N THR A 170 4.41 13.53 -2.76
CA THR A 170 5.65 14.31 -2.66
C THR A 170 5.38 15.80 -2.76
N LEU A 171 4.53 16.23 -3.69
CA LEU A 171 4.17 17.64 -3.84
C LEU A 171 3.49 18.19 -2.59
N ARG A 172 2.53 17.46 -2.02
CA ARG A 172 1.84 17.86 -0.78
C ARG A 172 2.78 17.96 0.42
N ARG A 173 3.64 16.95 0.60
CA ARG A 173 4.53 16.87 1.78
C ARG A 173 5.70 17.83 1.72
N THR A 174 6.24 18.09 0.53
CA THR A 174 7.42 18.97 0.34
C THR A 174 7.05 20.42 0.06
N THR A 175 5.89 20.66 -0.55
CA THR A 175 5.43 22.00 -0.94
C THR A 175 3.96 22.21 -0.55
N PRO A 176 3.65 22.44 0.75
CA PRO A 176 2.27 22.50 1.24
C PRO A 176 1.42 23.62 0.61
N THR A 177 2.06 24.69 0.12
CA THR A 177 1.39 25.79 -0.58
C THR A 177 0.95 25.44 -2.01
N PHE A 178 1.42 24.32 -2.54
CA PHE A 178 1.12 23.85 -3.88
C PHE A 178 -0.18 23.07 -3.88
N THR A 179 -1.28 23.71 -4.28
CA THR A 179 -2.64 23.16 -4.16
C THR A 179 -3.27 22.76 -5.49
N SER A 180 -2.62 23.04 -6.62
CA SER A 180 -3.15 22.74 -7.95
C SER A 180 -2.05 22.52 -8.99
N ILE A 181 -2.37 21.78 -10.05
CA ILE A 181 -1.51 21.57 -11.22
C ILE A 181 -2.28 21.84 -12.50
N GLU A 182 -1.56 22.12 -13.59
CA GLU A 182 -2.16 22.08 -14.91
C GLU A 182 -2.18 20.65 -15.46
N THR A 183 -3.33 20.19 -15.95
CA THR A 183 -3.48 18.89 -16.58
C THR A 183 -4.59 18.92 -17.64
N TRP A 184 -4.63 17.89 -18.48
CA TRP A 184 -5.77 17.64 -19.35
C TRP A 184 -6.97 17.17 -18.54
N ILE A 185 -8.12 17.80 -18.80
CA ILE A 185 -9.44 17.38 -18.30
C ILE A 185 -10.43 17.21 -19.46
N PRO A 186 -11.44 16.34 -19.34
CA PRO A 186 -12.55 16.28 -20.28
C PRO A 186 -13.25 17.64 -20.38
N ASP A 187 -13.57 18.07 -21.59
CA ASP A 187 -14.37 19.28 -21.86
C ASP A 187 -15.73 18.92 -22.47
N SER A 188 -15.78 17.82 -23.24
CA SER A 188 -17.00 17.17 -23.70
C SER A 188 -16.75 15.66 -23.84
N ALA A 189 -17.74 14.89 -24.31
CA ALA A 189 -17.61 13.44 -24.50
C ALA A 189 -16.43 13.02 -25.40
N SER A 190 -15.89 13.92 -26.24
CA SER A 190 -14.78 13.63 -27.16
C SER A 190 -13.71 14.72 -27.22
N SER A 191 -13.79 15.79 -26.41
CA SER A 191 -12.79 16.86 -26.37
C SER A 191 -12.13 16.97 -25.00
N TYR A 192 -10.88 17.44 -25.00
CA TYR A 192 -10.08 17.67 -23.80
C TYR A 192 -9.57 19.11 -23.78
N LYS A 193 -9.48 19.71 -22.60
CA LYS A 193 -8.86 21.02 -22.39
C LYS A 193 -7.74 20.94 -21.38
N TRP A 194 -6.72 21.77 -21.56
CA TRP A 194 -5.64 21.95 -20.58
C TRP A 194 -6.11 22.97 -19.54
N SER A 195 -6.16 22.58 -18.27
CA SER A 195 -6.72 23.39 -17.20
C SER A 195 -6.00 23.19 -15.88
N LEU A 196 -6.06 24.21 -15.02
CA LEU A 196 -5.65 24.11 -13.63
C LEU A 196 -6.66 23.27 -12.84
N VAL A 197 -6.18 22.29 -12.07
CA VAL A 197 -6.97 21.34 -11.29
C VAL A 197 -6.40 21.24 -9.88
N LYS A 198 -7.28 21.22 -8.88
CA LYS A 198 -6.88 21.06 -7.46
C LYS A 198 -6.29 19.67 -7.22
N LEU A 199 -5.27 19.60 -6.37
CA LEU A 199 -4.68 18.33 -5.95
C LEU A 199 -5.71 17.40 -5.28
N ASP A 200 -6.66 17.95 -4.54
CA ASP A 200 -7.73 17.18 -3.88
C ASP A 200 -8.64 16.46 -4.89
N THR A 201 -8.92 17.08 -6.03
CA THR A 201 -9.68 16.47 -7.14
C THR A 201 -8.96 15.25 -7.69
N LEU A 202 -7.65 15.35 -7.86
CA LEU A 202 -6.83 14.24 -8.33
C LEU A 202 -6.72 13.15 -7.27
N ALA A 203 -6.53 13.52 -6.00
CA ALA A 203 -6.49 12.60 -4.87
C ALA A 203 -7.76 11.74 -4.80
N SER A 204 -8.93 12.38 -4.88
CA SER A 204 -10.23 11.70 -4.85
C SER A 204 -10.40 10.68 -5.98
N GLY A 205 -10.10 11.07 -7.24
CA GLY A 205 -10.20 10.16 -8.38
C GLY A 205 -9.20 9.00 -8.33
N PHE A 206 -7.96 9.28 -7.90
CA PHE A 206 -6.95 8.22 -7.72
C PHE A 206 -7.32 7.25 -6.60
N LEU A 207 -7.79 7.74 -5.44
CA LEU A 207 -8.22 6.88 -4.33
C LEU A 207 -9.37 5.97 -4.73
N SER A 208 -10.39 6.52 -5.41
CA SER A 208 -11.52 5.72 -5.90
C SER A 208 -11.07 4.58 -6.82
N PHE A 209 -10.19 4.87 -7.78
CA PHE A 209 -9.62 3.85 -8.65
C PHE A 209 -8.78 2.82 -7.87
N CYS A 210 -7.91 3.27 -6.97
CA CYS A 210 -6.99 2.39 -6.27
C CYS A 210 -7.72 1.45 -5.32
N MET A 211 -8.63 1.97 -4.49
CA MET A 211 -9.38 1.15 -3.54
C MET A 211 -10.24 0.10 -4.27
N ARG A 212 -10.87 0.49 -5.37
CA ARG A 212 -11.56 -0.46 -6.27
C ARG A 212 -10.61 -1.56 -6.75
N GLU A 213 -9.44 -1.19 -7.25
CA GLU A 213 -8.48 -2.13 -7.84
C GLU A 213 -7.77 -3.03 -6.84
N VAL A 214 -7.56 -2.53 -5.62
CA VAL A 214 -7.02 -3.31 -4.51
C VAL A 214 -8.00 -4.42 -4.17
N ARG A 215 -9.29 -4.09 -4.04
CA ARG A 215 -10.35 -5.08 -3.76
C ARG A 215 -10.58 -6.08 -4.89
N VAL A 216 -10.65 -5.63 -6.15
CA VAL A 216 -10.71 -6.53 -7.32
C VAL A 216 -9.52 -7.50 -7.30
N GLY A 217 -8.32 -6.98 -7.04
CA GLY A 217 -7.11 -7.79 -6.94
C GLY A 217 -7.22 -8.83 -5.84
N ALA A 218 -7.76 -8.44 -4.69
CA ALA A 218 -7.86 -9.30 -3.53
C ALA A 218 -9.00 -10.33 -3.58
N GLY A 219 -9.73 -10.41 -4.69
CA GLY A 219 -10.75 -11.43 -4.95
C GLY A 219 -12.19 -10.97 -4.69
N ASP A 220 -12.37 -9.71 -4.30
CA ASP A 220 -13.67 -9.15 -4.01
C ASP A 220 -14.42 -8.78 -5.30
N SER A 221 -15.07 -9.77 -5.90
CA SER A 221 -15.78 -9.61 -7.18
C SER A 221 -17.30 -9.63 -7.06
N ARG A 222 -17.84 -10.00 -5.88
CA ARG A 222 -19.29 -10.12 -5.61
C ARG A 222 -19.70 -9.86 -4.14
N SER A 223 -18.86 -10.19 -3.15
CA SER A 223 -19.14 -10.11 -1.70
C SER A 223 -17.88 -10.35 -0.82
N GLY A 224 -16.68 -10.13 -1.35
CA GLY A 224 -15.43 -10.77 -0.90
C GLY A 224 -14.88 -10.28 0.43
N PHE A 225 -15.14 -9.04 0.84
CA PHE A 225 -14.75 -8.56 2.18
C PHE A 225 -15.93 -8.34 3.13
N SER A 226 -17.17 -8.31 2.63
CA SER A 226 -18.36 -8.13 3.45
C SER A 226 -18.74 -9.41 4.20
N GLY A 227 -19.08 -9.28 5.48
CA GLY A 227 -19.46 -10.41 6.32
C GLY A 227 -18.30 -11.36 6.57
N MET A 228 -17.08 -10.82 6.68
CA MET A 228 -15.94 -11.54 7.27
C MET A 228 -16.14 -11.76 8.76
N VAL A 229 -16.98 -10.94 9.38
CA VAL A 229 -17.47 -11.17 10.73
C VAL A 229 -18.89 -11.71 10.62
N VAL A 230 -19.14 -12.86 11.23
CA VAL A 230 -20.42 -13.55 11.23
C VAL A 230 -20.86 -13.82 12.68
N PRO A 231 -22.16 -13.92 12.96
CA PRO A 231 -22.63 -14.38 14.27
C PRO A 231 -22.06 -15.79 14.54
N SER A 232 -21.54 -16.01 15.75
CA SER A 232 -21.02 -17.31 16.12
C SER A 232 -22.15 -18.34 16.15
N PRO A 233 -21.97 -19.53 15.54
CA PRO A 233 -22.98 -20.58 15.55
C PRO A 233 -23.22 -21.14 16.96
N GLU A 234 -22.24 -21.01 17.87
CA GLU A 234 -22.33 -21.51 19.24
C GLU A 234 -23.03 -20.51 20.18
N SER A 235 -22.97 -19.22 19.87
CA SER A 235 -23.59 -18.15 20.66
C SER A 235 -24.04 -17.01 19.72
N PRO A 236 -25.35 -16.91 19.40
CA PRO A 236 -25.88 -15.96 18.42
C PRO A 236 -25.69 -14.49 18.75
N ASP A 237 -25.40 -14.17 20.02
CA ASP A 237 -25.14 -12.81 20.53
C ASP A 237 -23.65 -12.45 20.47
N THR A 238 -22.80 -13.36 19.99
CA THR A 238 -21.36 -13.15 19.81
C THR A 238 -21.00 -13.24 18.34
N PHE A 239 -19.88 -12.61 17.98
CA PHE A 239 -19.38 -12.59 16.62
C PHE A 239 -18.08 -13.37 16.52
N GLU A 240 -17.80 -13.92 15.35
CA GLU A 240 -16.55 -14.60 15.03
C GLU A 240 -16.08 -14.22 13.62
N VAL A 241 -14.78 -14.34 13.37
CA VAL A 241 -14.22 -14.15 12.02
C VAL A 241 -14.42 -15.43 11.21
N ASP A 242 -15.04 -15.32 10.04
CA ASP A 242 -15.19 -16.40 9.06
C ASP A 242 -13.82 -16.70 8.42
N MET A 243 -13.07 -17.60 9.06
CA MET A 243 -11.73 -17.98 8.63
C MET A 243 -11.71 -18.68 7.27
N GLU A 244 -12.82 -19.28 6.83
CA GLU A 244 -12.92 -19.87 5.49
C GLU A 244 -12.99 -18.79 4.43
N LYS A 245 -13.79 -17.73 4.64
CA LYS A 245 -13.76 -16.54 3.76
C LYS A 245 -12.40 -15.86 3.74
N VAL A 246 -11.71 -15.77 4.88
CA VAL A 246 -10.35 -15.19 4.96
C VAL A 246 -9.37 -15.98 4.09
N LYS A 247 -9.42 -17.31 4.11
CA LYS A 247 -8.55 -18.18 3.29
C LYS A 247 -8.81 -18.06 1.79
N LEU A 248 -10.04 -17.73 1.39
CA LEU A 248 -10.42 -17.60 -0.01
C LEU A 248 -9.93 -16.29 -0.65
N GLN A 249 -9.55 -15.29 0.15
CA GLN A 249 -9.11 -14.01 -0.39
C GLN A 249 -7.67 -14.04 -0.89
N ASN A 250 -7.42 -13.29 -1.95
CA ASN A 250 -6.10 -13.17 -2.55
C ASN A 250 -5.39 -11.90 -2.08
N TRP A 251 -5.05 -11.85 -0.80
CA TRP A 251 -4.53 -10.67 -0.11
C TRP A 251 -3.26 -10.01 -0.69
N THR A 252 -2.65 -10.57 -1.73
CA THR A 252 -1.31 -10.17 -2.21
C THR A 252 -1.25 -9.52 -3.59
N VAL A 253 -2.39 -9.43 -4.30
CA VAL A 253 -2.41 -9.12 -5.75
C VAL A 253 -2.13 -7.65 -6.09
N THR A 254 -2.08 -6.75 -5.12
CA THR A 254 -1.97 -5.29 -5.39
C THR A 254 -1.25 -4.50 -4.28
N HIS A 255 -0.29 -5.12 -3.60
CA HIS A 255 0.34 -4.54 -2.41
C HIS A 255 0.95 -3.15 -2.63
N GLY A 256 1.69 -2.92 -3.72
CA GLY A 256 2.25 -1.59 -4.00
C GLY A 256 1.17 -0.49 -4.06
N LEU A 257 0.06 -0.78 -4.76
CA LEU A 257 -1.07 0.13 -4.88
C LEU A 257 -1.81 0.33 -3.56
N ALA A 258 -1.96 -0.72 -2.75
CA ALA A 258 -2.59 -0.64 -1.43
C ALA A 258 -1.79 0.24 -0.47
N LEU A 259 -0.46 0.11 -0.46
CA LEU A 259 0.42 0.97 0.34
C LEU A 259 0.28 2.43 -0.06
N THR A 260 0.44 2.73 -1.35
CA THR A 260 0.42 4.11 -1.83
C THR A 260 -0.97 4.76 -1.71
N ALA A 261 -2.04 3.97 -1.83
CA ALA A 261 -3.41 4.43 -1.58
C ALA A 261 -3.65 4.71 -0.09
N GLY A 262 -3.14 3.86 0.81
CA GLY A 262 -3.19 4.10 2.25
C GLY A 262 -2.46 5.37 2.66
N ASP A 263 -1.23 5.55 2.17
CA ASP A 263 -0.44 6.78 2.37
C ASP A 263 -1.19 8.03 1.90
N LEU A 264 -1.84 7.98 0.74
CA LEU A 264 -2.64 9.08 0.23
C LEU A 264 -3.90 9.31 1.07
N ALA A 265 -4.64 8.26 1.43
CA ALA A 265 -5.85 8.38 2.24
C ALA A 265 -5.54 9.00 3.61
N LEU A 266 -4.44 8.59 4.25
CA LEU A 266 -3.94 9.17 5.49
C LEU A 266 -3.60 10.66 5.33
N GLU A 267 -2.87 11.02 4.26
CA GLU A 267 -2.55 12.42 3.95
C GLU A 267 -3.80 13.29 3.72
N MET A 268 -4.89 12.68 3.23
CA MET A 268 -6.18 13.34 3.03
C MET A 268 -7.08 13.34 4.27
N GLY A 269 -6.67 12.70 5.38
CA GLY A 269 -7.48 12.56 6.60
C GLY A 269 -8.64 11.56 6.46
N LEU A 270 -8.59 10.67 5.47
CA LEU A 270 -9.57 9.62 5.21
C LEU A 270 -9.16 8.34 5.94
N TYR A 271 -9.29 8.36 7.26
CA TYR A 271 -8.72 7.34 8.14
C TYR A 271 -9.31 5.95 7.90
N ARG A 272 -10.63 5.81 7.64
CA ARG A 272 -11.23 4.48 7.40
C ARG A 272 -10.70 3.88 6.10
N THR A 273 -10.58 4.71 5.07
CA THR A 273 -9.98 4.32 3.78
C THR A 273 -8.50 3.93 3.94
N ALA A 274 -7.73 4.66 4.75
CA ALA A 274 -6.32 4.35 5.02
C ALA A 274 -6.17 3.01 5.76
N ILE A 275 -6.98 2.80 6.80
CA ILE A 275 -7.02 1.55 7.58
C ILE A 275 -7.32 0.37 6.67
N GLU A 276 -8.32 0.44 5.79
CA GLU A 276 -8.64 -0.61 4.84
C GLU A 276 -7.42 -0.95 3.96
N ALA A 277 -6.82 0.07 3.35
CA ALA A 277 -5.71 -0.09 2.41
C ALA A 277 -4.45 -0.68 3.07
N HIS A 278 -4.04 -0.17 4.23
CA HIS A 278 -2.87 -0.67 4.95
C HIS A 278 -3.10 -2.01 5.61
N SER A 279 -4.32 -2.31 6.05
CA SER A 279 -4.68 -3.66 6.48
C SER A 279 -4.46 -4.63 5.31
N LEU A 280 -5.02 -4.35 4.14
CA LEU A 280 -4.82 -5.20 2.95
C LEU A 280 -3.33 -5.32 2.55
N PHE A 281 -2.52 -4.29 2.79
CA PHE A 281 -1.07 -4.38 2.62
C PHE A 281 -0.38 -5.30 3.64
N LEU A 282 -0.72 -5.21 4.92
CA LEU A 282 -0.11 -6.02 5.99
C LEU A 282 -0.24 -7.52 5.73
N ALA A 283 -1.19 -7.91 4.89
CA ALA A 283 -1.30 -9.29 4.47
C ALA A 283 -0.13 -9.80 3.60
N CYS A 284 0.73 -8.92 3.11
CA CYS A 284 1.85 -9.22 2.22
C CYS A 284 3.17 -9.50 2.98
N ARG A 285 4.09 -10.23 2.34
CA ARG A 285 5.44 -10.47 2.86
C ARG A 285 6.30 -9.20 2.68
N GLY A 286 6.93 -8.68 3.74
CA GLY A 286 7.83 -7.52 3.60
C GLY A 286 8.27 -6.86 4.91
N GLN A 287 8.83 -5.65 4.80
CA GLN A 287 9.22 -4.79 5.93
C GLN A 287 7.97 -4.25 6.66
N MET A 288 7.31 -5.14 7.41
CA MET A 288 6.04 -4.88 8.12
C MET A 288 6.10 -3.67 9.04
N TRP A 289 7.28 -3.35 9.59
CA TRP A 289 7.43 -2.29 10.60
C TRP A 289 7.00 -0.90 10.11
N ARG A 290 7.18 -0.55 8.83
CA ARG A 290 6.77 0.77 8.32
C ARG A 290 5.26 0.89 8.26
N VAL A 291 4.58 -0.18 7.86
CA VAL A 291 3.13 -0.19 7.72
C VAL A 291 2.45 -0.38 9.07
N LEU A 292 3.06 -1.14 9.98
CA LEU A 292 2.63 -1.17 11.39
C LEU A 292 2.74 0.21 12.03
N LEU A 293 3.75 0.99 11.68
CA LEU A 293 3.88 2.38 12.14
C LEU A 293 2.81 3.30 11.53
N ALA A 294 2.54 3.17 10.23
CA ALA A 294 1.48 3.91 9.55
C ALA A 294 0.11 3.57 10.16
N LEU A 295 -0.18 2.28 10.36
CA LEU A 295 -1.40 1.80 11.02
C LEU A 295 -1.53 2.36 12.44
N ALA A 296 -0.44 2.35 13.23
CA ALA A 296 -0.47 2.96 14.57
C ALA A 296 -0.83 4.44 14.53
N ASN A 297 -0.27 5.18 13.56
CA ASN A 297 -0.58 6.59 13.35
C ASN A 297 -2.03 6.81 12.92
N GLU A 298 -2.53 6.02 11.97
CA GLU A 298 -3.91 6.07 11.51
C GLU A 298 -4.90 5.81 12.63
N MET A 299 -4.69 4.77 13.42
CA MET A 299 -5.56 4.43 14.55
C MET A 299 -5.54 5.52 15.61
N SER A 300 -4.37 6.09 15.90
CA SER A 300 -4.20 7.23 16.81
C SER A 300 -4.96 8.47 16.31
N CYS A 301 -4.74 8.89 15.06
CA CYS A 301 -5.43 10.03 14.46
C CYS A 301 -6.94 9.81 14.36
N TYR A 302 -7.37 8.59 14.02
CA TYR A 302 -8.79 8.25 13.96
C TYR A 302 -9.45 8.31 15.34
N ALA A 303 -8.81 7.76 16.38
CA ALA A 303 -9.28 7.85 17.75
C ALA A 303 -9.40 9.31 18.21
N GLN A 304 -8.40 10.16 17.95
CA GLN A 304 -8.46 11.59 18.25
C GLN A 304 -9.60 12.30 17.51
N SER A 305 -9.76 12.01 16.22
CA SER A 305 -10.83 12.58 15.40
C SER A 305 -12.21 12.19 15.96
N LEU A 306 -12.44 10.91 16.25
CA LEU A 306 -13.69 10.42 16.82
C LEU A 306 -13.98 11.01 18.20
N SER A 307 -12.95 11.11 19.06
CA SER A 307 -13.03 11.72 20.38
C SER A 307 -13.45 13.19 20.30
N SER A 308 -12.79 13.96 19.42
CA SER A 308 -13.11 15.38 19.22
C SER A 308 -14.52 15.64 18.70
N GLN A 309 -15.08 14.69 17.94
CA GLN A 309 -16.42 14.78 17.37
C GLN A 309 -17.50 14.22 18.31
N GLY A 310 -17.13 13.50 19.38
CA GLY A 310 -18.09 12.85 20.29
C GLY A 310 -18.92 11.75 19.64
N ARG A 311 -18.41 11.12 18.57
CA ARG A 311 -19.18 10.21 17.69
C ARG A 311 -19.02 8.73 18.01
N THR A 312 -18.30 8.38 19.07
CA THR A 312 -18.02 6.98 19.40
C THR A 312 -17.97 6.75 20.92
N SER A 313 -18.02 5.48 21.32
CA SER A 313 -17.94 5.06 22.71
C SER A 313 -16.51 5.13 23.25
N GLU A 314 -16.36 5.24 24.57
CA GLU A 314 -15.06 5.16 25.24
C GLU A 314 -14.35 3.83 24.98
N ALA A 315 -15.11 2.72 24.97
CA ALA A 315 -14.61 1.40 24.61
C ALA A 315 -14.01 1.38 23.20
N SER A 316 -14.67 1.97 22.21
CA SER A 316 -14.15 2.04 20.84
C SER A 316 -12.86 2.85 20.74
N LEU A 317 -12.76 3.96 21.47
CA LEU A 317 -11.52 4.74 21.55
C LEU A 317 -10.39 3.92 22.17
N LYS A 318 -10.68 3.19 23.25
CA LYS A 318 -9.69 2.35 23.92
C LYS A 318 -9.26 1.16 23.06
N ALA A 319 -10.16 0.57 22.29
CA ALA A 319 -9.83 -0.50 21.35
C ALA A 319 -8.87 -0.02 20.24
N LEU A 320 -9.12 1.16 19.67
CA LEU A 320 -8.21 1.79 18.70
C LEU A 320 -6.83 2.06 19.31
N GLU A 321 -6.78 2.54 20.56
CA GLU A 321 -5.54 2.75 21.31
C GLU A 321 -4.76 1.46 21.52
N VAL A 322 -5.43 0.36 21.90
CA VAL A 322 -4.80 -0.95 22.08
C VAL A 322 -4.15 -1.43 20.79
N VAL A 323 -4.87 -1.37 19.66
CA VAL A 323 -4.34 -1.75 18.34
C VAL A 323 -3.17 -0.87 17.92
N ALA A 324 -3.25 0.44 18.15
CA ALA A 324 -2.16 1.37 17.86
C ALA A 324 -0.90 1.03 18.68
N LYS A 325 -1.03 0.83 19.99
CA LYS A 325 0.08 0.47 20.88
C LYS A 325 0.70 -0.88 20.54
N ALA A 326 -0.13 -1.90 20.27
CA ALA A 326 0.35 -3.21 19.82
C ALA A 326 1.10 -3.12 18.48
N SER A 327 0.64 -2.26 17.57
CA SER A 327 1.30 -2.02 16.28
C SER A 327 2.65 -1.31 16.45
N VAL A 328 2.77 -0.37 17.40
CA VAL A 328 4.06 0.26 17.77
C VAL A 328 5.06 -0.77 18.29
N VAL A 329 4.66 -1.60 19.25
CA VAL A 329 5.52 -2.67 19.80
C VAL A 329 5.99 -3.58 18.68
N SER A 330 5.06 -4.00 17.82
CA SER A 330 5.35 -4.87 16.69
C SER A 330 6.27 -4.22 15.66
N ALA A 331 6.12 -2.91 15.41
CA ALA A 331 7.02 -2.16 14.55
C ALA A 331 8.44 -2.12 15.13
N LEU A 332 8.59 -1.85 16.44
CA LEU A 332 9.89 -1.86 17.13
C LEU A 332 10.54 -3.26 17.17
N GLN A 333 9.75 -4.33 17.20
CA GLN A 333 10.24 -5.70 17.08
C GLN A 333 10.70 -6.03 15.66
N ALA A 334 9.93 -5.61 14.65
CA ALA A 334 10.15 -5.96 13.25
C ALA A 334 11.14 -5.05 12.52
N VAL A 335 11.45 -3.86 13.05
CA VAL A 335 12.38 -2.91 12.42
C VAL A 335 13.83 -3.47 12.41
N PRO A 336 14.59 -3.30 11.31
CA PRO A 336 16.00 -3.66 11.28
C PRO A 336 16.79 -3.00 12.41
N ARG A 337 17.69 -3.76 13.05
CA ARG A 337 18.49 -3.32 14.21
C ARG A 337 19.10 -1.91 14.07
N PRO A 338 19.74 -1.55 12.93
CA PRO A 338 20.37 -0.23 12.79
C PRO A 338 19.38 0.95 12.84
N ARG A 339 18.09 0.70 12.60
CA ARG A 339 17.05 1.74 12.53
C ARG A 339 16.16 1.78 13.76
N ARG A 340 16.40 0.93 14.76
CA ARG A 340 15.57 0.87 15.98
C ARG A 340 15.56 2.20 16.75
N LEU A 341 16.73 2.82 16.92
CA LEU A 341 16.84 4.12 17.61
C LEU A 341 16.24 5.26 16.80
N GLU A 342 16.38 5.22 15.47
CA GLU A 342 15.71 6.18 14.57
C GLU A 342 14.19 6.09 14.74
N LEU A 343 13.64 4.87 14.72
CA LEU A 343 12.21 4.63 14.90
C LEU A 343 11.74 5.04 16.31
N ALA A 344 12.48 4.66 17.34
CA ALA A 344 12.18 5.04 18.72
C ALA A 344 12.16 6.56 18.89
N ARG A 345 13.08 7.30 18.26
CA ARG A 345 13.08 8.77 18.28
C ARG A 345 11.82 9.35 17.64
N LEU A 346 11.40 8.84 16.49
CA LEU A 346 10.18 9.28 15.80
C LEU A 346 8.93 9.11 16.68
N ILE A 347 8.87 8.01 17.42
CA ILE A 347 7.74 7.69 18.31
C ILE A 347 7.81 8.51 19.60
N MET A 348 8.95 8.46 20.30
CA MET A 348 9.07 8.89 21.69
C MET A 348 9.48 10.34 21.89
N VAL A 349 10.17 10.93 20.91
CA VAL A 349 10.70 12.30 21.01
C VAL A 349 9.96 13.23 20.07
N GLU A 350 9.68 12.77 18.86
CA GLU A 350 9.00 13.59 17.86
C GLU A 350 7.47 13.43 17.90
N HIS A 351 6.95 12.46 18.66
CA HIS A 351 5.52 12.17 18.82
C HIS A 351 4.74 12.14 17.49
N ARG A 352 5.39 11.65 16.41
CA ARG A 352 4.81 11.65 15.06
C ARG A 352 3.83 10.52 14.79
N VAL A 353 3.74 9.54 15.70
CA VAL A 353 3.03 8.28 15.47
C VAL A 353 1.90 8.09 16.48
N ILE A 354 2.16 8.34 17.76
CA ILE A 354 1.17 8.23 18.82
C ILE A 354 1.28 9.45 19.75
N PRO A 355 0.23 9.79 20.50
CA PRO A 355 0.19 10.97 21.33
C PRO A 355 1.19 10.88 22.49
N GLU A 356 1.82 12.00 22.83
CA GLU A 356 2.76 12.13 23.96
C GLU A 356 2.17 11.59 25.26
N VAL A 357 0.89 11.90 25.53
CA VAL A 357 0.17 11.45 26.74
C VAL A 357 0.20 9.93 26.92
N TRP A 358 0.13 9.16 25.82
CA TRP A 358 0.17 7.70 25.91
C TRP A 358 1.55 7.19 26.31
N ILE A 359 2.61 7.85 25.85
CA ILE A 359 4.00 7.53 26.19
C ILE A 359 4.29 7.95 27.63
N ASP A 360 3.87 9.15 28.03
CA ASP A 360 4.06 9.65 29.39
C ASP A 360 3.39 8.77 30.45
N ASN A 361 2.17 8.29 30.15
CA ASN A 361 1.49 7.34 31.02
C ASN A 361 2.27 6.03 31.16
N ALA A 362 2.75 5.48 30.04
CA ALA A 362 3.53 4.25 30.00
C ALA A 362 4.88 4.35 30.73
N LEU A 363 5.43 5.56 30.88
CA LEU A 363 6.69 5.82 31.57
C LEU A 363 6.53 6.08 33.08
N LYS A 364 5.30 6.09 33.61
CA LYS A 364 5.07 6.28 35.05
C LYS A 364 5.56 5.04 35.83
N PRO A 365 6.26 5.21 36.96
CA PRO A 365 6.73 4.08 37.76
C PRO A 365 5.56 3.22 38.24
N GLY A 366 5.64 1.91 38.00
CA GLY A 366 4.60 0.96 38.41
C GLY A 366 3.30 1.05 37.60
N PHE A 367 3.32 1.72 36.45
CA PHE A 367 2.19 1.71 35.53
C PHE A 367 2.08 0.34 34.85
N GLU A 368 1.02 -0.39 35.19
CA GLU A 368 0.58 -1.56 34.45
C GLU A 368 -0.58 -1.15 33.54
N GLU A 369 -0.42 -1.44 32.26
CA GLU A 369 -1.45 -1.16 31.27
C GLU A 369 -2.42 -2.35 31.24
N GLU A 370 -3.49 -2.28 32.04
CA GLU A 370 -4.56 -3.27 32.02
C GLU A 370 -5.55 -2.98 30.88
N SER A 371 -5.98 -4.03 30.18
CA SER A 371 -7.05 -3.95 29.19
C SER A 371 -8.40 -3.95 29.89
N GLU A 372 -9.29 -3.04 29.48
CA GLU A 372 -10.69 -3.01 29.92
C GLU A 372 -11.54 -4.15 29.30
N PHE A 373 -11.01 -4.80 28.26
CA PHE A 373 -11.65 -5.91 27.55
C PHE A 373 -11.24 -7.25 28.15
N ARG A 374 -12.19 -8.19 28.15
CA ARG A 374 -12.01 -9.54 28.72
C ARG A 374 -11.07 -10.42 27.91
N ASP A 375 -11.23 -10.36 26.59
CA ASP A 375 -10.47 -11.15 25.62
C ASP A 375 -10.43 -10.44 24.26
N GLU A 376 -9.64 -10.98 23.34
CA GLU A 376 -9.40 -10.35 22.04
C GLU A 376 -10.70 -10.21 21.24
N ASP A 377 -11.65 -11.13 21.40
CA ASP A 377 -12.94 -11.06 20.71
C ASP A 377 -13.80 -9.92 21.27
N ASP A 378 -13.80 -9.71 22.59
CA ASP A 378 -14.43 -8.57 23.24
C ASP A 378 -13.88 -7.23 22.72
N LEU A 379 -12.56 -7.11 22.55
CA LEU A 379 -11.95 -5.92 21.96
C LEU A 379 -12.36 -5.68 20.51
N LEU A 380 -12.33 -6.73 19.69
CA LEU A 380 -12.60 -6.58 18.26
C LEU A 380 -14.09 -6.34 18.00
N PHE A 381 -14.97 -7.07 18.68
CA PHE A 381 -16.40 -7.03 18.40
C PHE A 381 -17.13 -5.98 19.25
N ASN A 382 -16.79 -5.86 20.54
CA ASN A 382 -17.42 -4.88 21.43
C ASN A 382 -16.67 -3.55 21.49
N GLY A 383 -15.43 -3.48 21.00
CA GLY A 383 -14.68 -2.24 20.81
C GLY A 383 -14.73 -1.72 19.37
N LEU A 384 -14.11 -2.45 18.42
CA LEU A 384 -13.85 -1.96 17.06
C LEU A 384 -15.04 -2.03 16.09
N LEU A 385 -15.95 -3.01 16.20
CA LEU A 385 -17.18 -3.08 15.36
C LEU A 385 -18.35 -2.22 15.83
N GLN A 386 -18.16 -1.37 16.82
CA GLN A 386 -19.28 -0.59 17.33
C GLN A 386 -19.74 0.47 16.32
N PRO A 387 -21.06 0.62 16.09
CA PRO A 387 -21.59 1.64 15.21
C PRO A 387 -21.29 3.04 15.76
N LEU A 388 -21.02 4.00 14.87
CA LEU A 388 -20.85 5.40 15.25
C LEU A 388 -22.19 5.96 15.74
N LEU A 389 -22.17 6.78 16.81
CA LEU A 389 -23.36 7.25 17.52
C LEU A 389 -24.35 8.05 16.62
N ASP A 390 -23.86 8.64 15.54
CA ASP A 390 -24.66 9.46 14.60
C ASP A 390 -25.05 8.74 13.29
N SER A 391 -24.71 7.46 13.11
CA SER A 391 -25.09 6.75 11.89
C SER A 391 -26.59 6.46 11.90
N LYS A 392 -27.36 7.28 11.18
CA LYS A 392 -28.80 7.05 10.90
C LYS A 392 -29.10 5.70 10.22
N GLN A 393 -28.08 4.95 9.84
CA GLN A 393 -28.18 3.58 9.36
C GLN A 393 -28.02 2.61 10.54
N GLN A 394 -29.13 2.28 11.20
CA GLN A 394 -29.24 1.00 11.90
C GLN A 394 -29.20 -0.11 10.83
N GLY A 395 -28.03 -0.68 10.61
CA GLY A 395 -27.85 -1.77 9.65
C GLY A 395 -26.40 -1.87 9.21
N TRP A 396 -25.70 -2.86 9.73
CA TRP A 396 -24.28 -3.10 9.55
C TRP A 396 -23.82 -3.17 8.08
N SER A 397 -22.74 -2.45 7.75
CA SER A 397 -21.42 -3.03 7.46
C SER A 397 -20.39 -1.89 7.51
N VAL A 398 -19.46 -1.93 8.45
CA VAL A 398 -18.31 -1.03 8.51
C VAL A 398 -17.16 -1.84 7.91
N LEU A 399 -17.19 -1.97 6.57
CA LEU A 399 -16.31 -2.88 5.83
C LEU A 399 -14.82 -2.68 6.15
N PRO A 400 -14.29 -1.44 6.26
CA PRO A 400 -12.91 -1.21 6.70
C PRO A 400 -12.59 -1.83 8.06
N GLU A 401 -13.54 -1.80 9.00
CA GLU A 401 -13.41 -2.29 10.36
C GLU A 401 -13.52 -3.83 10.38
N GLU A 402 -14.39 -4.44 9.58
CA GLU A 402 -14.43 -5.91 9.37
C GLU A 402 -13.09 -6.42 8.80
N ILE A 403 -12.56 -5.75 7.78
CA ILE A 403 -11.26 -6.07 7.17
C ILE A 403 -10.13 -5.87 8.20
N GLY A 404 -10.13 -4.75 8.91
CA GLY A 404 -9.15 -4.44 9.95
C GLY A 404 -9.14 -5.49 11.06
N ILE A 405 -10.31 -5.91 11.54
CA ILE A 405 -10.46 -6.95 12.57
C ILE A 405 -9.99 -8.30 12.10
N ALA A 406 -10.43 -8.72 10.91
CA ALA A 406 -10.00 -9.99 10.32
C ALA A 406 -8.47 -10.01 10.18
N LEU A 407 -7.86 -8.90 9.76
CA LEU A 407 -6.42 -8.82 9.60
C LEU A 407 -5.66 -8.63 10.90
N VAL A 408 -6.20 -7.97 11.90
CA VAL A 408 -5.64 -7.95 13.26
C VAL A 408 -5.58 -9.38 13.81
N LYS A 409 -6.69 -10.13 13.73
CA LYS A 409 -6.71 -11.55 14.10
C LYS A 409 -5.62 -12.32 13.37
N VAL A 410 -5.49 -12.13 12.06
CA VAL A 410 -4.55 -12.87 11.25
C VAL A 410 -3.09 -12.47 11.53
N VAL A 411 -2.79 -11.16 11.66
CA VAL A 411 -1.43 -10.63 11.91
C VAL A 411 -0.94 -10.95 13.31
N PHE A 412 -1.83 -10.95 14.31
CA PHE A 412 -1.49 -11.11 15.72
C PHE A 412 -1.78 -12.52 16.29
N ALA A 413 -2.48 -13.40 15.55
CA ALA A 413 -2.91 -14.73 16.03
C ALA A 413 -1.78 -15.66 16.52
N LYS A 414 -0.57 -15.62 15.96
CA LYS A 414 0.49 -16.60 16.31
C LYS A 414 1.36 -16.19 17.50
N LYS A 415 1.48 -14.88 17.80
CA LYS A 415 2.45 -14.34 18.78
C LYS A 415 1.90 -14.17 20.20
N SER A 416 1.04 -15.08 20.65
CA SER A 416 0.30 -14.98 21.93
C SER A 416 -0.89 -13.99 21.93
N GLY A 417 -1.31 -13.50 20.75
CA GLY A 417 -2.48 -12.63 20.59
C GLY A 417 -2.20 -11.14 20.74
N LEU A 418 -3.17 -10.30 20.36
CA LEU A 418 -3.05 -8.84 20.37
C LEU A 418 -2.68 -8.30 21.77
N PHE A 419 -3.29 -8.86 22.82
CA PHE A 419 -3.08 -8.41 24.20
C PHE A 419 -1.70 -8.70 24.76
N ALA A 420 -1.10 -9.83 24.40
CA ALA A 420 0.24 -10.16 24.85
C ALA A 420 1.30 -9.23 24.25
N ILE A 421 1.04 -8.66 23.08
CA ILE A 421 1.91 -7.65 22.46
C ILE A 421 1.61 -6.27 23.04
N PHE A 422 0.33 -5.93 23.23
CA PHE A 422 -0.10 -4.70 23.87
C PHE A 422 0.48 -4.53 25.28
N SER A 423 0.45 -5.57 26.11
CA SER A 423 0.96 -5.51 27.49
C SER A 423 2.47 -5.23 27.59
N LYS A 424 3.21 -5.47 26.50
CA LYS A 424 4.65 -5.13 26.40
C LYS A 424 4.89 -3.65 26.12
N PHE A 425 3.86 -2.85 25.85
CA PHE A 425 4.01 -1.45 25.48
C PHE A 425 4.77 -0.62 26.54
N PRO A 426 4.41 -0.64 27.84
CA PRO A 426 5.15 0.10 28.87
C PRO A 426 6.62 -0.32 28.99
N THR A 427 6.89 -1.62 28.92
CA THR A 427 8.25 -2.17 28.95
C THR A 427 9.08 -1.65 27.78
N TYR A 428 8.53 -1.68 26.56
CA TYR A 428 9.20 -1.19 25.37
C TYR A 428 9.44 0.32 25.42
N MET A 429 8.46 1.11 25.89
CA MET A 429 8.67 2.55 26.05
C MET A 429 9.80 2.84 27.05
N THR A 430 9.83 2.15 28.19
CA THR A 430 10.89 2.33 29.19
C THR A 430 12.27 1.95 28.64
N GLU A 431 12.37 0.80 27.97
CA GLU A 431 13.61 0.31 27.35
C GLU A 431 14.14 1.29 26.30
N TYR A 432 13.29 1.75 25.38
CA TYR A 432 13.72 2.63 24.30
C TYR A 432 13.99 4.06 24.77
N LYS A 433 13.34 4.52 25.86
CA LYS A 433 13.74 5.77 26.54
C LYS A 433 15.17 5.68 27.02
N GLN A 434 15.49 4.63 27.78
CA GLN A 434 16.83 4.41 28.31
C GLN A 434 17.86 4.33 27.17
N ARG A 435 17.56 3.60 26.10
CA ARG A 435 18.44 3.50 24.93
C ARG A 435 18.69 4.83 24.23
N LEU A 436 17.69 5.70 24.15
CA LEU A 436 17.84 7.03 23.57
C LEU A 436 18.68 7.94 24.47
N GLU A 437 18.51 7.85 25.79
CA GLU A 437 19.32 8.58 26.79
C GLU A 437 20.79 8.11 26.74
N ASP A 438 21.03 6.80 26.71
CA ASP A 438 22.36 6.21 26.61
C ASP A 438 23.06 6.63 25.33
N ALA A 439 22.36 6.60 24.19
CA ALA A 439 22.89 7.06 22.90
C ALA A 439 23.20 8.57 22.89
N GLY A 440 22.43 9.39 23.59
CA GLY A 440 22.68 10.82 23.77
C GLY A 440 23.86 11.14 24.69
N SER A 441 24.19 10.24 25.63
CA SER A 441 25.22 10.44 26.66
C SER A 441 26.66 10.17 26.20
N ASN A 442 26.85 9.61 25.01
CA ASN A 442 28.14 9.47 24.30
C ASN A 442 29.30 8.89 25.16
N LYS A 443 29.05 7.81 25.91
CA LYS A 443 30.13 6.89 26.30
C LYS A 443 30.45 6.00 25.10
N GLY A 444 31.61 6.24 24.50
CA GLY A 444 31.96 5.83 23.15
C GLY A 444 31.83 4.35 22.81
N SER A 445 31.58 4.12 21.51
CA SER A 445 32.09 3.00 20.71
C SER A 445 32.07 1.59 21.32
N HIS A 446 30.99 1.19 21.98
CA HIS A 446 30.65 -0.22 21.97
C HIS A 446 29.78 -0.47 20.74
N GLU A 447 30.34 -1.19 19.76
CA GLU A 447 29.51 -2.09 18.96
C GLU A 447 28.79 -3.00 19.96
N TRP A 448 27.53 -2.66 20.24
CA TRP A 448 26.71 -3.38 21.20
C TRP A 448 26.32 -4.74 20.59
N GLY A 449 27.15 -5.75 20.86
CA GLY A 449 26.85 -7.16 20.68
C GLY A 449 26.32 -7.76 22.00
N GLY A 450 25.09 -8.28 21.97
CA GLY A 450 24.44 -9.01 23.07
C GLY A 450 23.77 -8.10 24.12
N GLU A 451 22.64 -8.43 24.74
CA GLU A 451 21.74 -9.57 24.61
C GLU A 451 20.52 -9.24 25.48
N LEU A 452 19.36 -9.07 24.86
CA LEU A 452 18.12 -9.56 25.44
C LEU A 452 17.57 -10.45 24.34
N ASP A 453 18.01 -11.69 24.40
CA ASP A 453 17.37 -12.79 23.72
C ASP A 453 15.90 -12.81 24.14
N ALA A 454 15.06 -12.28 23.26
CA ALA A 454 13.79 -12.93 22.95
C ALA A 454 14.06 -14.05 21.91
N ALA A 455 15.15 -14.79 22.10
CA ALA A 455 15.53 -15.96 21.33
C ALA A 455 15.66 -17.23 22.20
N ASP A 456 15.62 -17.11 23.54
CA ASP A 456 15.72 -18.25 24.46
C ASP A 456 14.43 -18.53 25.28
N GLU A 457 13.32 -17.87 24.94
CA GLU A 457 11.98 -18.41 25.20
C GLU A 457 11.27 -18.55 23.83
N ASP A 458 11.33 -19.77 23.31
CA ASP A 458 10.78 -20.29 22.05
C ASP A 458 11.56 -20.03 20.74
N ASP A 459 12.16 -21.13 20.27
CA ASP A 459 12.90 -21.44 19.05
C ASP A 459 12.16 -21.14 17.72
N GLY A 460 11.49 -19.98 17.56
CA GLY A 460 10.68 -19.78 16.36
C GLY A 460 10.10 -18.42 15.96
N GLU A 461 10.51 -17.23 16.43
CA GLU A 461 9.67 -16.04 16.15
C GLU A 461 10.34 -14.71 15.78
N GLY A 462 10.69 -14.53 14.50
CA GLY A 462 10.67 -13.20 13.87
C GLY A 462 9.29 -12.51 14.03
N GLY A 463 9.23 -11.16 13.98
CA GLY A 463 8.02 -10.32 14.15
C GLY A 463 6.77 -10.75 13.36
N PRO A 464 5.61 -10.08 13.55
CA PRO A 464 4.33 -10.52 12.96
C PRO A 464 4.48 -10.90 11.49
N ARG A 465 4.10 -12.14 11.19
CA ARG A 465 4.33 -12.77 9.89
C ARG A 465 3.10 -12.55 9.01
N SER A 466 3.30 -12.32 7.72
CA SER A 466 2.23 -12.12 6.73
C SER A 466 1.21 -13.28 6.70
N VAL A 467 0.01 -13.06 6.14
CA VAL A 467 -1.00 -14.13 5.93
C VAL A 467 -0.44 -15.32 5.14
N ARG A 468 0.51 -15.07 4.23
CA ARG A 468 1.16 -16.10 3.39
C ARG A 468 2.13 -17.02 4.15
N THR A 469 2.31 -16.80 5.44
CA THR A 469 3.16 -17.60 6.35
C THR A 469 2.36 -18.18 7.52
N LEU A 470 1.06 -17.92 7.54
CA LEU A 470 0.11 -18.58 8.41
C LEU A 470 -0.27 -19.92 7.82
#